data_AF-A0AAU6WTN9-F1
#
_entry.id   AF-A0AAU6WTN9-F1
#
_cell.length_a   1.000
_cell.length_b   1.000
_cell.length_c   1.000
_cell.angle_alpha   90.00
_cell.angle_beta   90.00
_cell.angle_gamma   90.00
#
_symmetry.space_group_name_H-M   'P 1'
#
loop_
_entity.id
_entity.type
_entity.pdbx_description
1 polymer ?
#
loop_
_entity_poly.entity_id
_entity_poly.type
_entity_poly.pdbx_seq_one_letter_code
_entity_poly.pdbx_strand_id
1 'polypeptide(L)'
;MPDLKLTFKVIKAYTEKEMTEKCLSLLSSGIALKEETIDDVLSVLHNDLHYDFTGKENIRNKEAIIKIADRYDIFPENPVEFFRYVVYKTTKETLLIKNDDLINRIIQSKFNPTWLFESFGLEKLAQIFNRFKPLFLAYKNRAPKTINRISKLSKVHHQPLVSNPLNNATNMLLENSDLHWLENATPFALFKALSACYARMYGQNTFVYRVRNGKSWTKQSTGTSVNELNYGFILTYLKSKYNFSGKKFYFPENVEFGLPTSEKMFVGNIPTGTRFFGERLAVGIYWKNAWGAFDLDLSGLNIAGKIGWNSAYNQNEGQLMYSGDITNAPDGAVEYLYANRGLAAPTLVMSNVFNGNSDCGYKIIIGKGDAVSYDYMMNPNNLFAEARCQSVQKQTIVGMLLPKNEKQCFVLLNFGAGHSHVSGNTEVSVMATNALYQQWYEPVSFNHLIQELGAEIVPHREEADFDFSLDKLEKDSFTGIFK
;
A
#
# COMPACT_ATOMS: atom_id res chain seq x y z
N MET A 1 36.52 2.15 -7.82
CA MET A 1 36.08 2.93 -9.00
C MET A 1 36.34 4.40 -8.72
N PRO A 2 37.14 5.12 -9.53
CA PRO A 2 37.67 6.45 -9.17
C PRO A 2 36.68 7.63 -9.16
N ASP A 3 35.42 7.46 -9.60
CA ASP A 3 34.46 8.57 -9.72
C ASP A 3 33.14 8.34 -8.94
N LEU A 4 33.17 7.50 -7.89
CA LEU A 4 31.97 7.27 -7.09
C LEU A 4 31.67 8.53 -6.25
N LYS A 5 30.53 9.19 -6.50
CA LYS A 5 30.09 10.35 -5.72
C LYS A 5 29.82 9.91 -4.27
N LEU A 6 30.75 10.18 -3.37
CA LEU A 6 30.59 9.93 -1.93
C LEU A 6 29.51 10.85 -1.36
N THR A 7 28.37 10.29 -0.98
CA THR A 7 27.29 10.98 -0.27
C THR A 7 27.34 10.63 1.22
N PHE A 8 27.47 11.64 2.06
CA PHE A 8 27.37 11.49 3.51
C PHE A 8 25.93 11.71 3.96
N LYS A 9 25.35 10.73 4.67
CA LYS A 9 24.05 10.88 5.33
C LYS A 9 24.25 11.22 6.80
N VAL A 10 23.82 12.42 7.20
CA VAL A 10 23.87 12.85 8.60
C VAL A 10 22.56 12.44 9.28
N ILE A 11 22.65 11.57 10.28
CA ILE A 11 21.51 11.17 11.11
C ILE A 11 21.52 12.04 12.37
N LYS A 12 20.46 12.79 12.59
CA LYS A 12 20.27 13.61 13.81
C LYS A 12 19.37 12.87 14.78
N ALA A 13 19.70 12.93 16.07
CA ALA A 13 18.84 12.39 17.10
C ALA A 13 17.64 13.32 17.36
N TYR A 14 16.49 12.73 17.66
CA TYR A 14 15.34 13.44 18.20
C TYR A 14 15.43 13.49 19.72
N THR A 15 14.86 14.54 20.31
CA THR A 15 14.55 14.53 21.75
C THR A 15 13.45 13.52 22.06
N GLU A 16 13.35 13.05 23.31
CA GLU A 16 12.28 12.14 23.75
C GLU A 16 10.89 12.71 23.45
N LYS A 17 10.71 14.01 23.65
CA LYS A 17 9.46 14.72 23.36
C LYS A 17 9.11 14.66 21.87
N GLU A 18 10.04 15.02 21.00
CA GLU A 18 9.83 14.99 19.54
C GLU A 18 9.54 13.56 19.04
N MET A 19 10.25 12.57 19.57
CA MET A 19 10.04 11.17 19.22
C MET A 19 8.65 10.70 19.66
N THR A 20 8.24 11.04 20.89
CA THR A 20 6.90 10.74 21.40
C THR A 20 5.81 11.34 20.52
N GLU A 21 5.92 12.63 20.21
CA GLU A 21 4.96 13.34 19.35
C GLU A 21 4.88 12.73 17.95
N LYS A 22 6.01 12.35 17.36
CA LYS A 22 6.05 11.67 16.05
C LYS A 22 5.39 10.30 16.08
N CYS A 23 5.70 9.48 17.09
CA CYS A 23 5.07 8.17 17.29
C CYS A 23 3.56 8.28 17.44
N LEU A 24 3.07 9.18 18.31
CA LEU A 24 1.63 9.41 18.52
C LEU A 24 0.96 9.99 17.27
N SER A 25 1.61 10.92 16.56
CA SER A 25 1.12 11.47 15.30
C SER A 25 0.92 10.38 14.25
N LEU A 26 1.82 9.38 14.19
CA LEU A 26 1.70 8.27 13.24
C LEU A 26 0.48 7.39 13.55
N LEU A 27 0.27 7.05 14.83
CA LEU A 27 -0.87 6.23 15.28
C LEU A 27 -2.23 6.94 15.16
N SER A 28 -2.25 8.26 15.34
CA SER A 28 -3.45 9.12 15.24
C SER A 28 -3.76 9.58 13.81
N SER A 29 -2.82 9.47 12.86
CA SER A 29 -3.00 9.90 11.46
C SER A 29 -4.18 9.23 10.73
N GLY A 30 -4.58 8.03 11.17
CA GLY A 30 -5.60 7.21 10.51
C GLY A 30 -5.12 6.56 9.20
N ILE A 31 -3.84 6.67 8.86
CA ILE A 31 -3.24 5.90 7.77
C ILE A 31 -3.24 4.40 8.13
N ALA A 32 -3.47 3.55 7.14
CA ALA A 32 -3.26 2.12 7.31
C ALA A 32 -1.76 1.81 7.32
N LEU A 33 -1.25 1.49 8.51
CA LEU A 33 0.13 1.10 8.80
C LEU A 33 0.32 -0.42 8.70
N LYS A 34 1.49 -0.87 8.25
CA LYS A 34 1.96 -2.25 8.42
C LYS A 34 1.98 -2.64 9.89
N GLU A 35 1.78 -3.93 10.15
CA GLU A 35 1.76 -4.46 11.51
C GLU A 35 3.11 -4.27 12.22
N GLU A 36 4.21 -4.54 11.52
CA GLU A 36 5.59 -4.30 11.99
C GLU A 36 5.79 -2.84 12.43
N THR A 37 5.39 -1.88 11.59
CA THR A 37 5.45 -0.45 11.94
C THR A 37 4.69 -0.13 13.22
N ILE A 38 3.53 -0.75 13.45
CA ILE A 38 2.75 -0.55 14.68
C ILE A 38 3.49 -1.14 15.88
N ASP A 39 4.04 -2.35 15.73
CA ASP A 39 4.79 -3.01 16.81
C ASP A 39 6.04 -2.24 17.19
N ASP A 40 6.80 -1.74 16.20
CA ASP A 40 7.99 -0.92 16.42
C ASP A 40 7.64 0.37 17.14
N VAL A 41 6.60 1.08 16.69
CA VAL A 41 6.17 2.34 17.31
C VAL A 41 5.71 2.12 18.75
N LEU A 42 4.94 1.06 19.01
CA LEU A 42 4.51 0.72 20.37
C LEU A 42 5.66 0.22 21.24
N SER A 43 6.67 -0.43 20.65
CA SER A 43 7.89 -0.84 21.34
C SER A 43 8.70 0.39 21.76
N VAL A 44 8.94 1.35 20.86
CA VAL A 44 9.66 2.59 21.17
C VAL A 44 8.94 3.39 22.24
N LEU A 45 7.63 3.59 22.10
CA LEU A 45 6.83 4.31 23.10
C LEU A 45 6.94 3.65 24.48
N HIS A 46 6.91 2.32 24.55
CA HIS A 46 6.90 1.61 25.83
C HIS A 46 8.29 1.43 26.45
N ASN A 47 9.21 0.86 25.67
CA ASN A 47 10.49 0.37 26.15
C ASN A 47 11.52 1.49 26.26
N ASP A 48 11.50 2.43 25.31
CA ASP A 48 12.53 3.46 25.20
C ASP A 48 12.07 4.81 25.79
N LEU A 49 10.79 5.17 25.58
CA LEU A 49 10.23 6.45 26.01
C LEU A 49 9.39 6.36 27.29
N HIS A 50 9.13 5.15 27.79
CA HIS A 50 8.30 4.90 28.98
C HIS A 50 6.96 5.66 28.96
N TYR A 51 6.35 5.75 27.79
CA TYR A 51 5.11 6.47 27.57
C TYR A 51 3.91 5.66 28.08
N ASP A 52 3.14 6.26 28.98
CA ASP A 52 1.90 5.69 29.50
C ASP A 52 0.69 6.19 28.71
N PHE A 53 -0.03 5.26 28.10
CA PHE A 53 -1.26 5.58 27.40
C PHE A 53 -2.39 5.93 28.39
N THR A 54 -3.23 6.88 28.00
CA THR A 54 -4.35 7.39 28.78
C THR A 54 -5.70 7.10 28.14
N GLY A 55 -5.71 6.71 26.86
CA GLY A 55 -6.91 6.55 26.03
C GLY A 55 -7.39 7.85 25.38
N LYS A 56 -6.71 8.98 25.63
CA LYS A 56 -7.08 10.31 25.10
C LYS A 56 -6.22 10.74 23.91
N GLU A 57 -5.32 9.89 23.44
CA GLU A 57 -4.37 10.18 22.35
C GLU A 57 -5.04 10.27 20.96
N ASN A 58 -6.35 10.04 20.87
CA ASN A 58 -7.10 10.04 19.61
C ASN A 58 -6.50 9.08 18.56
N ILE A 59 -6.09 7.89 19.00
CA ILE A 59 -5.56 6.85 18.13
C ILE A 59 -6.62 6.43 17.13
N ARG A 60 -6.32 6.57 15.84
CA ARG A 60 -7.26 6.25 14.74
C ARG A 60 -6.93 4.93 14.05
N ASN A 61 -5.70 4.44 14.16
CA ASN A 61 -5.31 3.17 13.57
C ASN A 61 -5.97 2.00 14.33
N LYS A 62 -6.81 1.24 13.63
CA LYS A 62 -7.62 0.17 14.21
C LYS A 62 -6.79 -0.96 14.82
N GLU A 63 -5.69 -1.35 14.18
CA GLU A 63 -4.83 -2.42 14.70
C GLU A 63 -4.08 -1.95 15.96
N ALA A 64 -3.61 -0.70 15.97
CA ALA A 64 -2.98 -0.08 17.14
C ALA A 64 -3.93 0.01 18.34
N ILE A 65 -5.19 0.42 18.14
CA ILE A 65 -6.21 0.44 19.21
C ILE A 65 -6.31 -0.92 19.91
N ILE A 66 -6.30 -2.02 19.14
CA ILE A 66 -6.40 -3.37 19.69
C ILE A 66 -5.14 -3.76 20.47
N LYS A 67 -3.95 -3.45 19.93
CA LYS A 67 -2.68 -3.76 20.60
C LYS A 67 -2.49 -2.94 21.88
N ILE A 68 -2.93 -1.68 21.88
CA ILE A 68 -2.96 -0.81 23.07
C ILE A 68 -3.91 -1.39 24.12
N ALA A 69 -5.13 -1.77 23.71
CA ALA A 69 -6.10 -2.37 24.63
C ALA A 69 -5.60 -3.68 25.27
N ASP A 70 -4.87 -4.51 24.51
CA ASP A 70 -4.32 -5.78 25.02
C ASP A 70 -3.11 -5.59 25.96
N ARG A 71 -2.30 -4.54 25.73
CA ARG A 71 -1.08 -4.28 26.50
C ARG A 71 -1.31 -3.42 27.74
N TYR A 72 -2.22 -2.44 27.67
CA TYR A 72 -2.40 -1.41 28.69
C TYR A 72 -3.78 -1.44 29.37
N ASP A 73 -4.65 -2.38 29.01
CA ASP A 73 -6.04 -2.46 29.50
C ASP A 73 -6.88 -1.19 29.24
N ILE A 74 -6.53 -0.43 28.20
CA ILE A 74 -7.26 0.77 27.76
C ILE A 74 -8.22 0.38 26.64
N PHE A 75 -9.47 0.11 27.01
CA PHE A 75 -10.47 -0.38 26.07
C PHE A 75 -11.06 0.74 25.20
N PRO A 76 -11.27 0.50 23.89
CA PRO A 76 -11.90 1.49 23.03
C PRO A 76 -13.37 1.70 23.39
N GLU A 77 -13.82 2.95 23.38
CA GLU A 77 -15.23 3.29 23.64
C GLU A 77 -16.18 2.89 22.50
N ASN A 78 -15.65 2.80 21.28
CA ASN A 78 -16.44 2.42 20.11
C ASN A 78 -16.82 0.94 20.17
N PRO A 79 -18.12 0.56 20.09
CA PRO A 79 -18.54 -0.83 20.22
C PRO A 79 -17.96 -1.77 19.17
N VAL A 80 -17.69 -1.29 17.95
CA VAL A 80 -17.11 -2.09 16.86
C VAL A 80 -15.65 -2.42 17.15
N GLU A 81 -14.87 -1.42 17.57
CA GLU A 81 -13.47 -1.62 17.91
C GLU A 81 -13.31 -2.43 19.21
N PHE A 82 -14.22 -2.27 20.19
CA PHE A 82 -14.26 -3.15 21.35
C PHE A 82 -14.56 -4.60 20.96
N PHE A 83 -15.53 -4.83 20.08
CA PHE A 83 -15.83 -6.18 19.61
C PHE A 83 -14.66 -6.78 18.80
N ARG A 84 -13.94 -5.95 18.03
CA ARG A 84 -12.67 -6.35 17.38
C ARG A 84 -11.63 -6.79 18.42
N TYR A 85 -11.51 -6.11 19.56
CA TYR A 85 -10.64 -6.53 20.66
C TYR A 85 -11.04 -7.90 21.21
N VAL A 86 -12.34 -8.14 21.46
CA VAL A 86 -12.82 -9.45 21.94
C VAL A 86 -12.49 -10.57 20.95
N VAL A 87 -12.65 -10.31 19.64
CA VAL A 87 -12.24 -11.25 18.59
C VAL A 87 -10.72 -11.49 18.63
N TYR A 88 -9.92 -10.44 18.76
CA TYR A 88 -8.46 -10.56 18.90
C TYR A 88 -8.06 -11.41 20.11
N LYS A 89 -8.68 -11.23 21.28
CA LYS A 89 -8.42 -12.10 22.46
C LYS A 89 -8.76 -13.56 22.18
N THR A 90 -9.71 -13.81 21.30
CA THR A 90 -10.21 -15.15 20.97
C THR A 90 -9.37 -15.85 19.90
N THR A 91 -8.88 -15.12 18.89
CA THR A 91 -8.29 -15.69 17.68
C THR A 91 -6.87 -15.20 17.37
N LYS A 92 -6.40 -14.15 18.07
CA LYS A 92 -5.18 -13.39 17.81
C LYS A 92 -5.16 -12.65 16.47
N GLU A 93 -6.30 -12.51 15.81
CA GLU A 93 -6.45 -11.69 14.61
C GLU A 93 -7.06 -10.31 14.93
N THR A 94 -6.48 -9.26 14.38
CA THR A 94 -6.97 -7.87 14.53
C THR A 94 -8.10 -7.53 13.56
N LEU A 95 -8.44 -8.43 12.63
CA LEU A 95 -9.37 -8.17 11.53
C LEU A 95 -10.78 -8.66 11.85
N LEU A 96 -11.72 -7.71 11.95
CA LEU A 96 -13.14 -8.02 12.15
C LEU A 96 -13.84 -8.24 10.81
N ILE A 97 -13.78 -9.46 10.28
CA ILE A 97 -14.44 -9.84 9.02
C ILE A 97 -15.37 -11.01 9.25
N LYS A 98 -16.63 -10.85 8.83
CA LYS A 98 -17.64 -11.90 8.91
C LYS A 98 -17.44 -12.92 7.79
N ASN A 99 -16.74 -14.02 8.09
CA ASN A 99 -16.56 -15.17 7.21
C ASN A 99 -16.61 -16.48 8.01
N ASP A 100 -16.72 -17.61 7.31
CA ASP A 100 -16.87 -18.92 7.96
C ASP A 100 -15.62 -19.34 8.74
N ASP A 101 -14.43 -18.96 8.27
CA ASP A 101 -13.15 -19.23 8.96
C ASP A 101 -13.12 -18.59 10.36
N LEU A 102 -13.38 -17.29 10.46
CA LEU A 102 -13.40 -16.58 11.73
C LEU A 102 -14.49 -17.11 12.65
N ILE A 103 -15.67 -17.40 12.12
CA ILE A 103 -16.78 -18.00 12.88
C ILE A 103 -16.32 -19.34 13.48
N ASN A 104 -15.70 -20.20 12.68
CA ASN A 104 -15.21 -21.51 13.14
C ASN A 104 -14.09 -21.37 14.18
N ARG A 105 -13.16 -20.42 14.02
CA ARG A 105 -12.11 -20.17 15.03
C ARG A 105 -12.69 -19.70 16.36
N ILE A 106 -13.71 -18.85 16.35
CA ILE A 106 -14.45 -18.49 17.57
C ILE A 106 -15.16 -19.71 18.17
N ILE A 107 -15.82 -20.53 17.33
CA ILE A 107 -16.51 -21.76 17.75
C ILE A 107 -15.54 -22.83 18.27
N GLN A 108 -14.26 -22.80 17.93
CA GLN A 108 -13.25 -23.74 18.43
C GLN A 108 -12.51 -23.20 19.66
N SER A 109 -12.46 -21.88 19.83
CA SER A 109 -11.77 -21.24 20.95
C SER A 109 -12.41 -21.54 22.31
N LYS A 110 -11.59 -21.73 23.34
CA LYS A 110 -12.05 -21.91 24.73
C LYS A 110 -12.32 -20.56 25.44
N PHE A 111 -12.06 -19.44 24.78
CA PHE A 111 -12.21 -18.11 25.37
C PHE A 111 -13.66 -17.80 25.74
N ASN A 112 -13.88 -17.30 26.96
CA ASN A 112 -15.19 -16.86 27.43
C ASN A 112 -15.24 -15.32 27.50
N PRO A 113 -16.06 -14.65 26.65
CA PRO A 113 -16.10 -13.19 26.58
C PRO A 113 -17.03 -12.53 27.61
N THR A 114 -17.68 -13.28 28.51
CA THR A 114 -18.73 -12.75 29.41
C THR A 114 -18.28 -11.51 30.18
N TRP A 115 -17.13 -11.56 30.84
CA TRP A 115 -16.64 -10.42 31.63
C TRP A 115 -16.39 -9.18 30.77
N LEU A 116 -15.75 -9.34 29.60
CA LEU A 116 -15.51 -8.24 28.66
C LEU A 116 -16.81 -7.61 28.16
N PHE A 117 -17.80 -8.44 27.82
CA PHE A 117 -19.08 -7.92 27.36
C PHE A 117 -19.84 -7.16 28.45
N GLU A 118 -19.80 -7.67 29.69
CA GLU A 118 -20.48 -7.05 30.82
C GLU A 118 -19.78 -5.76 31.27
N SER A 119 -18.45 -5.75 31.31
CA SER A 119 -17.68 -4.55 31.70
C SER A 119 -17.81 -3.40 30.70
N PHE A 120 -17.87 -3.71 29.40
CA PHE A 120 -18.07 -2.69 28.37
C PHE A 120 -19.51 -2.16 28.29
N GLY A 121 -20.48 -3.02 28.58
CA GLY A 121 -21.91 -2.70 28.57
C GLY A 121 -22.67 -3.37 27.43
N LEU A 122 -23.65 -4.19 27.80
CA LEU A 122 -24.44 -5.00 26.86
C LEU A 122 -25.32 -4.16 25.94
N GLU A 123 -25.78 -2.98 26.38
CA GLU A 123 -26.54 -2.04 25.55
C GLU A 123 -25.69 -1.47 24.41
N LYS A 124 -24.42 -1.11 24.71
CA LYS A 124 -23.48 -0.65 23.68
C LYS A 124 -23.22 -1.74 22.63
N LEU A 125 -23.05 -2.99 23.05
CA LEU A 125 -22.87 -4.13 22.14
C LEU A 125 -24.14 -4.45 21.34
N ALA A 126 -25.32 -4.24 21.93
CA ALA A 126 -26.59 -4.45 21.25
C ALA A 126 -26.76 -3.55 20.02
N GLN A 127 -26.14 -2.35 20.02
CA GLN A 127 -26.14 -1.44 18.87
C GLN A 127 -25.61 -2.11 17.59
N ILE A 128 -24.55 -2.93 17.74
CA ILE A 128 -23.85 -3.57 16.62
C ILE A 128 -24.20 -5.05 16.41
N PHE A 129 -24.99 -5.64 17.30
CA PHE A 129 -25.28 -7.08 17.30
C PHE A 129 -25.79 -7.59 15.96
N ASN A 130 -26.79 -6.93 15.36
CA ASN A 130 -27.38 -7.39 14.10
C ASN A 130 -26.37 -7.37 12.94
N ARG A 131 -25.44 -6.42 12.93
CA ARG A 131 -24.37 -6.29 11.91
C ARG A 131 -23.40 -7.48 11.96
N PHE A 132 -23.06 -7.92 13.17
CA PHE A 132 -22.10 -9.00 13.44
C PHE A 132 -22.74 -10.26 14.02
N LYS A 133 -24.03 -10.47 13.79
CA LYS A 133 -24.83 -11.51 14.45
C LYS A 133 -24.17 -12.90 14.40
N PRO A 134 -23.64 -13.38 13.25
CA PRO A 134 -22.97 -14.69 13.21
C PRO A 134 -21.75 -14.78 14.14
N LEU A 135 -20.97 -13.71 14.29
CA LEU A 135 -19.81 -13.69 15.18
C LEU A 135 -20.22 -13.67 16.65
N PHE A 136 -21.28 -12.93 17.02
CA PHE A 136 -21.82 -12.99 18.38
C PHE A 136 -22.39 -14.38 18.71
N LEU A 137 -23.12 -14.99 17.76
CA LEU A 137 -23.69 -16.32 17.93
C LEU A 137 -22.63 -17.41 18.05
N ALA A 138 -21.45 -17.23 17.43
CA ALA A 138 -20.32 -18.14 17.59
C ALA A 138 -19.87 -18.29 19.06
N TYR A 139 -20.04 -17.26 19.89
CA TYR A 139 -19.76 -17.30 21.33
C TYR A 139 -20.88 -17.94 22.17
N LYS A 140 -22.03 -18.30 21.60
CA LYS A 140 -23.21 -18.74 22.35
C LYS A 140 -22.95 -19.98 23.22
N ASN A 141 -22.07 -20.88 22.79
CA ASN A 141 -21.72 -22.07 23.57
C ASN A 141 -20.95 -21.74 24.87
N ARG A 142 -20.33 -20.56 24.97
CA ARG A 142 -19.48 -20.14 26.10
C ARG A 142 -20.18 -19.10 26.97
N ALA A 143 -20.89 -18.16 26.33
CA ALA A 143 -21.57 -17.06 26.97
C ALA A 143 -23.09 -17.03 26.62
N PRO A 144 -23.84 -18.13 26.79
CA PRO A 144 -25.21 -18.25 26.28
C PRO A 144 -26.15 -17.18 26.86
N LYS A 145 -26.07 -16.92 28.17
CA LYS A 145 -26.90 -15.93 28.86
C LYS A 145 -26.60 -14.51 28.36
N THR A 146 -25.31 -14.15 28.30
CA THR A 146 -24.85 -12.84 27.85
C THR A 146 -25.25 -12.57 26.40
N ILE A 147 -25.00 -13.53 25.49
CA ILE A 147 -25.38 -13.41 24.07
C ILE A 147 -26.89 -13.29 23.89
N ASN A 148 -27.68 -14.09 24.61
CA ASN A 148 -29.14 -13.99 24.55
C ASN A 148 -29.64 -12.62 25.05
N ARG A 149 -29.00 -12.04 26.07
CA ARG A 149 -29.33 -10.71 26.58
C ARG A 149 -29.01 -9.61 25.55
N ILE A 150 -27.81 -9.63 24.96
CA ILE A 150 -27.43 -8.70 23.88
C ILE A 150 -28.42 -8.80 22.71
N SER A 151 -28.78 -10.03 22.30
CA SER A 151 -29.75 -10.25 21.21
C SER A 151 -31.16 -9.75 21.52
N LYS A 152 -31.58 -9.71 22.80
CA LYS A 152 -32.86 -9.11 23.19
C LYS A 152 -32.79 -7.59 23.17
N LEU A 153 -31.72 -7.02 23.72
CA LEU A 153 -31.47 -5.58 23.73
C LEU A 153 -31.34 -5.00 22.31
N SER A 154 -30.82 -5.78 21.34
CA SER A 154 -30.67 -5.31 19.96
C SER A 154 -32.00 -5.05 19.25
N LYS A 155 -33.13 -5.53 19.78
CA LYS A 155 -34.46 -5.17 19.26
C LYS A 155 -34.81 -3.71 19.49
N VAL A 156 -34.19 -3.06 20.48
CA VAL A 156 -34.44 -1.67 20.87
C VAL A 156 -33.26 -0.78 20.51
N HIS A 157 -32.03 -1.21 20.79
CA HIS A 157 -30.84 -0.36 20.71
C HIS A 157 -30.08 -0.46 19.38
N HIS A 158 -30.52 -1.27 18.41
CA HIS A 158 -29.76 -1.46 17.17
C HIS A 158 -29.57 -0.14 16.42
N GLN A 159 -28.34 0.13 16.02
CA GLN A 159 -27.98 1.26 15.17
C GLN A 159 -27.59 0.74 13.78
N PRO A 160 -28.32 1.13 12.71
CA PRO A 160 -27.96 0.82 11.34
C PRO A 160 -26.52 1.25 11.00
N LEU A 161 -25.91 0.58 10.02
CA LEU A 161 -24.61 1.04 9.51
C LEU A 161 -24.84 2.29 8.66
N VAL A 162 -24.33 3.43 9.13
CA VAL A 162 -24.20 4.62 8.30
C VAL A 162 -23.07 4.36 7.31
N SER A 163 -23.41 4.32 6.02
CA SER A 163 -22.44 4.14 4.94
C SER A 163 -21.76 5.48 4.66
N ASN A 164 -20.43 5.53 4.74
CA ASN A 164 -19.68 6.71 4.31
C ASN A 164 -19.70 6.77 2.76
N PRO A 165 -20.26 7.84 2.16
CA PRO A 165 -20.34 8.03 0.71
C PRO A 165 -18.99 7.97 -0.01
N LEU A 166 -17.89 8.38 0.63
CA LEU A 166 -16.54 8.32 0.06
C LEU A 166 -16.11 6.88 -0.28
N ASN A 167 -16.61 5.88 0.45
CA ASN A 167 -16.33 4.47 0.12
C ASN A 167 -17.04 4.00 -1.16
N ASN A 168 -18.03 4.76 -1.63
CA ASN A 168 -18.83 4.48 -2.81
C ASN A 168 -18.71 5.61 -3.86
N ALA A 169 -17.66 6.42 -3.81
CA ALA A 169 -17.48 7.62 -4.62
C ALA A 169 -17.51 7.36 -6.14
N THR A 170 -17.31 6.14 -6.61
CA THR A 170 -17.41 5.81 -8.04
C THR A 170 -18.84 5.47 -8.50
N ASN A 171 -19.76 5.27 -7.56
CA ASN A 171 -21.11 4.77 -7.83
C ASN A 171 -22.22 5.69 -7.28
N MET A 172 -21.93 6.47 -6.24
CA MET A 172 -22.86 7.37 -5.58
C MET A 172 -22.37 8.82 -5.75
N LEU A 173 -23.24 9.70 -6.24
CA LEU A 173 -22.95 11.13 -6.36
C LEU A 173 -22.77 11.73 -4.96
N LEU A 174 -21.72 12.54 -4.78
CA LEU A 174 -21.48 13.33 -3.57
C LEU A 174 -22.19 14.66 -3.70
N GLU A 175 -22.94 15.03 -2.68
CA GLU A 175 -23.68 16.28 -2.62
C GLU A 175 -23.13 17.20 -1.52
N ASN A 176 -23.57 18.45 -1.46
CA ASN A 176 -23.16 19.39 -0.41
C ASN A 176 -23.50 18.89 1.00
N SER A 177 -24.56 18.08 1.14
CA SER A 177 -24.91 17.40 2.39
C SER A 177 -23.83 16.43 2.88
N ASP A 178 -22.95 15.96 1.99
CA ASP A 178 -21.86 15.03 2.30
C ASP A 178 -20.56 15.72 2.73
N LEU A 179 -20.50 17.06 2.75
CA LEU A 179 -19.29 17.81 3.13
C LEU A 179 -18.71 17.37 4.49
N HIS A 180 -19.58 17.07 5.45
CA HIS A 180 -19.17 16.57 6.77
C HIS A 180 -18.38 15.26 6.70
N TRP A 181 -18.61 14.40 5.69
CA TRP A 181 -17.80 13.19 5.49
C TRP A 181 -16.39 13.52 5.00
N LEU A 182 -16.24 14.54 4.16
CA LEU A 182 -14.95 15.01 3.67
C LEU A 182 -14.16 15.73 4.77
N GLU A 183 -14.85 16.51 5.62
CA GLU A 183 -14.30 17.16 6.81
C GLU A 183 -13.67 16.19 7.80
N ASN A 184 -14.37 15.09 8.07
CA ASN A 184 -13.93 14.06 8.98
C ASN A 184 -13.02 13.01 8.33
N ALA A 185 -12.83 13.04 7.01
CA ALA A 185 -11.95 12.13 6.31
C ALA A 185 -10.48 12.50 6.47
N THR A 186 -9.63 11.46 6.53
CA THR A 186 -8.18 11.64 6.42
C THR A 186 -7.81 12.02 4.98
N PRO A 187 -6.67 12.71 4.76
CA PRO A 187 -6.16 12.97 3.41
C PRO A 187 -6.13 11.70 2.55
N PHE A 188 -5.70 10.57 3.11
CA PHE A 188 -5.62 9.28 2.42
C PHE A 188 -6.96 8.73 1.94
N ALA A 189 -8.02 8.93 2.71
CA ALA A 189 -9.37 8.51 2.31
C ALA A 189 -9.86 9.37 1.13
N LEU A 190 -9.57 10.67 1.16
CA LEU A 190 -9.86 11.59 0.06
C LEU A 190 -9.05 11.23 -1.19
N PHE A 191 -7.75 10.97 -1.04
CA PHE A 191 -6.86 10.55 -2.12
C PHE A 191 -7.31 9.24 -2.76
N LYS A 192 -7.73 8.27 -1.96
CA LYS A 192 -8.29 7.01 -2.46
C LYS A 192 -9.56 7.25 -3.27
N ALA A 193 -10.48 8.08 -2.77
CA ALA A 193 -11.73 8.40 -3.48
C ALA A 193 -11.44 9.16 -4.79
N LEU A 194 -10.59 10.20 -4.73
CA LEU A 194 -10.15 11.01 -5.87
C LEU A 194 -9.51 10.12 -6.96
N SER A 195 -8.55 9.29 -6.58
CA SER A 195 -7.85 8.37 -7.50
C SER A 195 -8.79 7.34 -8.10
N ALA A 196 -9.74 6.81 -7.33
CA ALA A 196 -10.74 5.88 -7.84
C ALA A 196 -11.67 6.55 -8.86
N CYS A 197 -12.16 7.76 -8.58
CA CYS A 197 -12.98 8.53 -9.55
C CYS A 197 -12.19 8.81 -10.83
N TYR A 198 -10.93 9.26 -10.71
CA TYR A 198 -10.08 9.56 -11.86
C TYR A 198 -9.85 8.31 -12.74
N ALA A 199 -9.45 7.19 -12.15
CA ALA A 199 -9.21 5.96 -12.92
C ALA A 199 -10.45 5.53 -13.73
N ARG A 200 -11.65 5.78 -13.19
CA ARG A 200 -12.92 5.50 -13.86
C ARG A 200 -13.24 6.48 -14.99
N MET A 201 -12.92 7.76 -14.83
CA MET A 201 -13.03 8.77 -15.90
C MET A 201 -12.20 8.38 -17.12
N TYR A 202 -11.01 7.81 -16.90
CA TYR A 202 -10.08 7.38 -17.95
C TYR A 202 -10.23 5.90 -18.33
N GLY A 203 -11.42 5.33 -18.15
CA GLY A 203 -11.81 4.08 -18.78
C GLY A 203 -11.41 2.80 -18.04
N GLN A 204 -10.96 2.87 -16.78
CA GLN A 204 -10.81 1.66 -15.97
C GLN A 204 -12.17 0.98 -15.81
N ASN A 205 -12.33 -0.18 -16.42
CA ASN A 205 -13.54 -0.98 -16.34
C ASN A 205 -13.30 -2.36 -15.75
N THR A 206 -12.03 -2.78 -15.65
CA THR A 206 -11.64 -4.09 -15.14
C THR A 206 -10.88 -3.93 -13.83
N PHE A 207 -11.28 -4.71 -12.82
CA PHE A 207 -10.72 -4.66 -11.48
C PHE A 207 -10.19 -6.03 -11.08
N VAL A 208 -9.04 -6.06 -10.42
CA VAL A 208 -8.51 -7.25 -9.77
C VAL A 208 -8.67 -7.11 -8.26
N TYR A 209 -9.38 -8.06 -7.67
CA TYR A 209 -9.51 -8.20 -6.23
C TYR A 209 -8.67 -9.40 -5.79
N ARG A 210 -7.84 -9.17 -4.78
CA ARG A 210 -7.03 -10.23 -4.20
C ARG A 210 -7.79 -10.84 -3.04
N VAL A 211 -7.97 -12.14 -3.11
CA VAL A 211 -8.52 -12.94 -2.03
C VAL A 211 -7.35 -13.39 -1.15
N ARG A 212 -7.55 -13.36 0.18
CA ARG A 212 -6.48 -13.63 1.16
C ARG A 212 -5.82 -15.00 1.05
N ASN A 213 -6.48 -15.97 0.43
CA ASN A 213 -5.91 -17.29 0.12
C ASN A 213 -4.96 -17.29 -1.09
N GLY A 214 -4.57 -16.10 -1.59
CA GLY A 214 -3.67 -15.93 -2.73
C GLY A 214 -4.35 -16.03 -4.09
N LYS A 215 -5.66 -16.25 -4.16
CA LYS A 215 -6.42 -16.21 -5.42
C LYS A 215 -6.72 -14.77 -5.83
N SER A 216 -6.81 -14.52 -7.13
CA SER A 216 -7.27 -13.26 -7.69
C SER A 216 -8.65 -13.44 -8.32
N TRP A 217 -9.52 -12.46 -8.14
CA TRP A 217 -10.85 -12.39 -8.75
C TRP A 217 -10.96 -11.12 -9.58
N THR A 218 -11.41 -11.25 -10.83
CA THR A 218 -11.55 -10.13 -11.75
C THR A 218 -13.01 -9.78 -11.98
N LYS A 219 -13.33 -8.49 -12.01
CA LYS A 219 -14.68 -7.98 -12.30
C LYS A 219 -14.64 -6.89 -13.36
N GLN A 220 -15.59 -6.91 -14.29
CA GLN A 220 -15.86 -5.78 -15.18
C GLN A 220 -17.02 -4.92 -14.65
N SER A 221 -16.96 -3.62 -14.88
CA SER A 221 -18.01 -2.65 -14.52
C SER A 221 -18.01 -1.45 -15.47
N THR A 222 -19.20 -1.03 -15.89
CA THR A 222 -19.43 0.15 -16.74
C THR A 222 -19.22 1.46 -15.98
N GLY A 223 -18.63 2.46 -16.64
CA GLY A 223 -18.43 3.80 -16.09
C GLY A 223 -19.75 4.54 -15.88
N THR A 224 -19.77 5.46 -14.92
CA THR A 224 -20.90 6.34 -14.59
C THR A 224 -20.43 7.81 -14.70
N SER A 225 -21.33 8.73 -15.05
CA SER A 225 -21.03 10.18 -15.08
C SER A 225 -20.71 10.75 -13.68
N VAL A 226 -21.05 10.01 -12.63
CA VAL A 226 -20.76 10.31 -11.22
C VAL A 226 -19.26 10.56 -10.98
N ASN A 227 -18.37 9.88 -11.70
CA ASN A 227 -16.93 9.95 -11.43
C ASN A 227 -16.34 11.34 -11.69
N GLU A 228 -16.75 12.00 -12.76
CA GLU A 228 -16.26 13.34 -13.11
C GLU A 228 -16.75 14.40 -12.11
N LEU A 229 -18.04 14.35 -11.76
CA LEU A 229 -18.63 15.25 -10.76
C LEU A 229 -17.98 15.08 -9.39
N ASN A 230 -17.80 13.84 -8.94
CA ASN A 230 -17.19 13.55 -7.65
C ASN A 230 -15.69 13.89 -7.63
N TYR A 231 -14.96 13.68 -8.74
CA TYR A 231 -13.57 14.11 -8.84
C TYR A 231 -13.48 15.63 -8.64
N GLY A 232 -14.29 16.41 -9.36
CA GLY A 232 -14.35 17.86 -9.22
C GLY A 232 -14.73 18.32 -7.81
N PHE A 233 -15.71 17.66 -7.19
CA PHE A 233 -16.17 17.97 -5.82
C PHE A 233 -15.07 17.72 -4.79
N ILE A 234 -14.42 16.55 -4.82
CA ILE A 234 -13.34 16.19 -3.90
C ILE A 234 -12.12 17.10 -4.12
N LEU A 235 -11.75 17.37 -5.38
CA LEU A 235 -10.62 18.24 -5.70
C LEU A 235 -10.86 19.68 -5.21
N THR A 236 -12.07 20.21 -5.41
CA THR A 236 -12.44 21.55 -4.91
C THR A 236 -12.35 21.62 -3.40
N TYR A 237 -12.82 20.58 -2.70
CA TYR A 237 -12.66 20.47 -1.25
C TYR A 237 -11.19 20.40 -0.82
N LEU A 238 -10.36 19.64 -1.52
CA LEU A 238 -8.92 19.57 -1.23
C LEU A 238 -8.25 20.93 -1.41
N LYS A 239 -8.59 21.68 -2.48
CA LYS A 239 -8.08 23.04 -2.73
C LYS A 239 -8.48 24.03 -1.62
N SER A 240 -9.70 23.91 -1.09
CA SER A 240 -10.15 24.79 -0.01
C SER A 240 -9.52 24.45 1.34
N LYS A 241 -9.25 23.16 1.61
CA LYS A 241 -8.66 22.68 2.86
C LYS A 241 -7.13 22.83 2.91
N TYR A 242 -6.45 22.49 1.81
CA TYR A 242 -5.00 22.45 1.72
C TYR A 242 -4.54 23.41 0.61
N ASN A 243 -4.21 24.65 1.01
CA ASN A 243 -3.73 25.66 0.08
C ASN A 243 -2.20 25.77 0.15
N PHE A 244 -1.53 25.42 -0.94
CA PHE A 244 -0.07 25.51 -1.09
C PHE A 244 0.38 26.73 -1.89
N SER A 245 -0.48 27.73 -2.07
CA SER A 245 -0.11 29.01 -2.69
C SER A 245 1.10 29.64 -1.99
N GLY A 246 2.14 29.95 -2.78
CA GLY A 246 3.40 30.52 -2.28
C GLY A 246 4.36 29.51 -1.62
N LYS A 247 4.04 28.20 -1.65
CA LYS A 247 4.95 27.13 -1.23
C LYS A 247 5.68 26.55 -2.44
N LYS A 248 6.98 26.33 -2.28
CA LYS A 248 7.87 25.82 -3.32
C LYS A 248 8.16 24.34 -3.12
N PHE A 249 7.92 23.56 -4.17
CA PHE A 249 8.11 22.11 -4.18
C PHE A 249 9.15 21.72 -5.23
N TYR A 250 10.11 20.89 -4.84
CA TYR A 250 11.02 20.25 -5.78
C TYR A 250 10.62 18.79 -6.00
N PHE A 251 10.48 18.41 -7.26
CA PHE A 251 10.32 17.03 -7.68
C PHE A 251 11.47 16.64 -8.62
N PRO A 252 12.09 15.46 -8.45
CA PRO A 252 13.14 15.00 -9.37
C PRO A 252 12.65 14.89 -10.80
N GLU A 253 13.52 15.28 -11.74
CA GLU A 253 13.22 15.13 -13.16
C GLU A 253 12.99 13.65 -13.52
N ASN A 254 12.03 13.38 -14.41
CA ASN A 254 11.67 12.04 -14.86
C ASN A 254 11.11 11.12 -13.73
N VAL A 255 10.59 11.70 -12.65
CA VAL A 255 9.88 10.98 -11.59
C VAL A 255 8.52 11.62 -11.34
N GLU A 256 7.45 10.83 -11.45
CA GLU A 256 6.10 11.20 -11.04
C GLU A 256 5.67 10.33 -9.87
N PHE A 257 5.49 10.91 -8.69
CA PHE A 257 5.11 10.16 -7.50
C PHE A 257 3.66 9.70 -7.55
N GLY A 258 3.44 8.44 -7.16
CA GLY A 258 2.10 7.91 -6.97
C GLY A 258 1.38 8.59 -5.83
N LEU A 259 0.05 8.72 -5.91
CA LEU A 259 -0.73 9.32 -4.84
C LEU A 259 -0.72 8.42 -3.58
N PRO A 260 -0.29 8.91 -2.41
CA PRO A 260 -0.14 8.09 -1.21
C PRO A 260 -1.51 7.77 -0.61
N THR A 261 -2.02 6.56 -0.77
CA THR A 261 -3.36 6.18 -0.25
C THR A 261 -3.32 5.36 1.05
N SER A 262 -2.14 4.86 1.43
CA SER A 262 -1.90 4.01 2.61
C SER A 262 -0.40 3.74 2.75
N GLU A 263 0.13 3.55 3.96
CA GLU A 263 1.55 3.15 4.17
C GLU A 263 1.79 1.72 3.71
N LYS A 264 0.80 0.83 3.85
CA LYS A 264 0.84 -0.52 3.24
C LYS A 264 1.07 -0.51 1.71
N MET A 265 0.84 0.62 1.04
CA MET A 265 1.05 0.79 -0.40
C MET A 265 2.37 1.51 -0.71
N PHE A 266 3.35 1.51 0.18
CA PHE A 266 4.69 2.02 -0.07
C PHE A 266 5.66 0.88 -0.37
N VAL A 267 6.56 1.14 -1.31
CA VAL A 267 7.72 0.31 -1.61
C VAL A 267 8.96 1.04 -1.09
N GLY A 268 9.49 0.58 0.04
CA GLY A 268 10.41 1.40 0.84
C GLY A 268 9.73 2.70 1.30
N ASN A 269 10.28 3.84 0.89
CA ASN A 269 9.72 5.18 1.15
C ASN A 269 8.98 5.78 -0.06
N ILE A 270 8.80 5.00 -1.13
CA ILE A 270 8.22 5.47 -2.39
C ILE A 270 6.77 4.97 -2.50
N PRO A 271 5.77 5.84 -2.75
CA PRO A 271 4.40 5.42 -2.98
C PRO A 271 4.28 4.48 -4.19
N THR A 272 3.49 3.42 -4.07
CA THR A 272 3.17 2.54 -5.20
C THR A 272 2.44 3.32 -6.29
N GLY A 273 2.78 3.04 -7.55
CA GLY A 273 2.30 3.81 -8.69
C GLY A 273 3.25 4.94 -9.10
N THR A 274 4.34 5.17 -8.36
CA THR A 274 5.39 6.09 -8.77
C THR A 274 5.99 5.65 -10.10
N ARG A 275 6.16 6.60 -11.01
CA ARG A 275 6.59 6.39 -12.39
C ARG A 275 7.98 6.97 -12.60
N PHE A 276 8.83 6.17 -13.22
CA PHE A 276 10.19 6.55 -13.59
C PHE A 276 10.28 6.58 -15.11
N PHE A 277 10.82 7.66 -15.67
CA PHE A 277 10.90 7.86 -17.11
C PHE A 277 12.35 7.88 -17.59
N GLY A 278 12.59 7.39 -18.80
CA GLY A 278 13.89 7.47 -19.45
C GLY A 278 13.79 7.07 -20.90
N GLU A 279 14.72 7.47 -21.75
CA GLU A 279 14.76 6.97 -23.13
C GLU A 279 14.95 5.46 -23.18
N ARG A 280 15.69 4.93 -22.19
CA ARG A 280 15.91 3.52 -21.92
C ARG A 280 15.88 3.31 -20.41
N LEU A 281 15.46 2.15 -19.96
CA LEU A 281 15.39 1.81 -18.54
C LEU A 281 16.02 0.44 -18.29
N ALA A 282 16.77 0.32 -17.19
CA ALA A 282 17.18 -0.95 -16.62
C ALA A 282 16.45 -1.12 -15.29
N VAL A 283 15.59 -2.14 -15.21
CA VAL A 283 14.76 -2.40 -14.02
C VAL A 283 14.96 -3.83 -13.58
N GLY A 284 15.10 -4.06 -12.28
CA GLY A 284 15.62 -5.32 -11.82
C GLY A 284 15.43 -5.59 -10.35
N ILE A 285 16.02 -6.69 -9.92
CA ILE A 285 16.06 -7.10 -8.52
C ILE A 285 17.50 -7.34 -8.10
N TYR A 286 17.83 -6.95 -6.87
CA TYR A 286 19.09 -7.26 -6.21
C TYR A 286 18.83 -8.04 -4.92
N TRP A 287 19.59 -9.11 -4.67
CA TRP A 287 19.44 -9.90 -3.45
C TRP A 287 20.77 -10.43 -2.93
N LYS A 288 20.73 -11.03 -1.73
CA LYS A 288 21.86 -11.67 -1.05
C LYS A 288 21.37 -12.93 -0.33
N ASN A 289 22.21 -13.95 -0.25
CA ASN A 289 21.95 -15.16 0.53
C ASN A 289 21.65 -14.86 2.00
N ALA A 290 22.35 -13.88 2.58
CA ALA A 290 22.15 -13.44 3.96
C ALA A 290 20.73 -12.86 4.23
N TRP A 291 19.96 -12.59 3.18
CA TRP A 291 18.59 -12.12 3.26
C TRP A 291 17.55 -13.24 3.07
N GLY A 292 18.00 -14.50 3.13
CA GLY A 292 17.18 -15.69 2.91
C GLY A 292 16.78 -15.91 1.45
N ALA A 293 17.31 -15.12 0.51
CA ALA A 293 17.10 -15.27 -0.93
C ALA A 293 18.34 -15.92 -1.53
N PHE A 294 18.21 -17.15 -2.06
CA PHE A 294 19.33 -17.83 -2.71
C PHE A 294 19.24 -17.66 -4.23
N ASP A 295 18.06 -17.90 -4.78
CA ASP A 295 17.79 -17.90 -6.21
C ASP A 295 16.45 -17.18 -6.49
N LEU A 296 16.54 -16.03 -7.15
CA LEU A 296 15.38 -15.21 -7.51
C LEU A 296 15.32 -15.02 -9.02
N ASP A 297 14.25 -15.49 -9.64
CA ASP A 297 14.06 -15.39 -11.09
C ASP A 297 13.38 -14.08 -11.46
N LEU A 298 13.98 -13.29 -12.35
CA LEU A 298 13.31 -12.15 -12.98
C LEU A 298 12.66 -12.55 -14.32
N SER A 299 11.44 -12.06 -14.54
CA SER A 299 10.78 -12.22 -15.85
C SER A 299 9.86 -11.06 -16.20
N GLY A 300 9.64 -10.87 -17.50
CA GLY A 300 8.64 -9.97 -18.06
C GLY A 300 7.51 -10.76 -18.71
N LEU A 301 6.26 -10.35 -18.50
CA LEU A 301 5.08 -10.91 -19.15
C LEU A 301 4.34 -9.83 -19.96
N ASN A 302 4.19 -10.04 -21.25
CA ASN A 302 3.44 -9.16 -22.14
C ASN A 302 2.69 -9.96 -23.24
N ILE A 303 2.04 -9.25 -24.15
CA ILE A 303 1.29 -9.85 -25.27
C ILE A 303 2.18 -10.60 -26.29
N ALA A 304 3.48 -10.26 -26.37
CA ALA A 304 4.45 -10.97 -27.21
C ALA A 304 4.98 -12.26 -26.53
N GLY A 305 4.60 -12.50 -25.27
CA GLY A 305 4.98 -13.67 -24.50
C GLY A 305 5.81 -13.34 -23.27
N LYS A 306 6.52 -14.34 -22.76
CA LYS A 306 7.42 -14.20 -21.62
C LYS A 306 8.84 -13.85 -22.10
N ILE A 307 9.54 -13.03 -21.33
CA ILE A 307 10.98 -12.80 -21.40
C ILE A 307 11.59 -13.03 -20.02
N GLY A 308 12.85 -13.43 -19.94
CA GLY A 308 13.54 -13.71 -18.68
C GLY A 308 13.70 -15.19 -18.42
N TRP A 309 13.86 -15.55 -17.15
CA TRP A 309 14.16 -16.93 -16.75
C TRP A 309 13.21 -17.96 -17.39
N ASN A 310 13.79 -19.06 -17.88
CA ASN A 310 13.11 -20.14 -18.59
C ASN A 310 12.25 -19.63 -19.79
N SER A 311 12.77 -18.64 -20.52
CA SER A 311 12.11 -18.07 -21.70
C SER A 311 13.11 -17.32 -22.62
N ALA A 312 12.59 -16.44 -23.48
CA ALA A 312 13.41 -15.61 -24.36
C ALA A 312 14.31 -14.64 -23.57
N TYR A 313 15.52 -14.41 -24.06
CA TYR A 313 16.45 -13.39 -23.54
C TYR A 313 16.31 -12.04 -24.24
N ASN A 314 15.71 -12.03 -25.44
CA ASN A 314 15.55 -10.86 -26.29
C ASN A 314 14.19 -10.94 -26.98
N GLN A 315 13.41 -9.87 -26.88
CA GLN A 315 12.15 -9.69 -27.60
C GLN A 315 12.24 -8.50 -28.56
N ASN A 316 11.63 -8.66 -29.75
CA ASN A 316 11.50 -7.64 -30.79
C ASN A 316 12.81 -6.91 -31.09
N GLU A 317 13.85 -7.66 -31.50
CA GLU A 317 15.13 -7.09 -31.94
C GLU A 317 15.80 -6.19 -30.89
N GLY A 318 15.71 -6.55 -29.61
CA GLY A 318 16.37 -5.85 -28.51
C GLY A 318 15.56 -4.70 -27.92
N GLN A 319 14.26 -4.60 -28.20
CA GLN A 319 13.37 -3.68 -27.51
C GLN A 319 13.25 -3.99 -26.02
N LEU A 320 13.27 -5.29 -25.67
CA LEU A 320 13.28 -5.76 -24.30
C LEU A 320 14.29 -6.91 -24.19
N MET A 321 15.21 -6.81 -23.23
CA MET A 321 16.27 -7.81 -23.03
C MET A 321 16.39 -8.19 -21.56
N TYR A 322 16.78 -9.43 -21.30
CA TYR A 322 17.06 -9.95 -19.96
C TYR A 322 18.57 -10.12 -19.74
N SER A 323 19.05 -9.78 -18.54
CA SER A 323 20.47 -9.84 -18.19
C SER A 323 21.09 -11.22 -18.15
N GLY A 324 20.27 -12.24 -17.95
CA GLY A 324 20.76 -13.56 -17.57
C GLY A 324 20.41 -13.90 -16.13
N ASP A 325 20.45 -15.19 -15.87
CA ASP A 325 20.05 -15.87 -14.64
C ASP A 325 21.24 -16.01 -13.68
N ILE A 326 21.03 -15.71 -12.40
CA ILE A 326 22.01 -15.92 -11.34
C ILE A 326 21.39 -16.77 -10.23
N THR A 327 21.82 -18.02 -10.10
CA THR A 327 21.19 -18.99 -9.20
C THR A 327 21.70 -18.99 -7.76
N ASN A 328 22.64 -18.11 -7.42
CA ASN A 328 23.22 -18.00 -6.07
C ASN A 328 23.83 -16.61 -5.82
N ALA A 329 23.65 -16.05 -4.62
CA ALA A 329 24.03 -14.67 -4.29
C ALA A 329 24.84 -14.53 -2.98
N PRO A 330 26.00 -15.20 -2.83
CA PRO A 330 26.79 -15.13 -1.59
C PRO A 330 27.23 -13.70 -1.25
N ASP A 331 27.73 -12.97 -2.26
CA ASP A 331 28.14 -11.55 -2.14
C ASP A 331 27.10 -10.57 -2.71
N GLY A 332 25.97 -11.13 -3.14
CA GLY A 332 24.87 -10.46 -3.79
C GLY A 332 24.80 -10.74 -5.29
N ALA A 333 23.59 -10.67 -5.83
CA ALA A 333 23.29 -10.90 -7.24
C ALA A 333 22.30 -9.85 -7.72
N VAL A 334 22.31 -9.58 -9.02
CA VAL A 334 21.39 -8.65 -9.66
C VAL A 334 20.94 -9.17 -11.02
N GLU A 335 19.65 -9.06 -11.28
CA GLU A 335 19.06 -9.33 -12.58
C GLU A 335 18.28 -8.12 -13.08
N TYR A 336 18.28 -7.91 -14.38
CA TYR A 336 17.62 -6.78 -15.03
C TYR A 336 16.79 -7.21 -16.24
N LEU A 337 15.67 -6.51 -16.41
CA LEU A 337 15.05 -6.29 -17.71
C LEU A 337 15.47 -4.91 -18.22
N TYR A 338 16.04 -4.91 -19.41
CA TYR A 338 16.45 -3.71 -20.12
C TYR A 338 15.40 -3.35 -21.17
N ALA A 339 14.67 -2.26 -20.93
CA ALA A 339 13.73 -1.68 -21.88
C ALA A 339 14.45 -0.64 -22.73
N ASN A 340 14.64 -0.95 -24.01
CA ASN A 340 15.26 -0.07 -24.99
C ASN A 340 14.25 0.94 -25.55
N ARG A 341 14.71 1.82 -26.44
CA ARG A 341 13.85 2.71 -27.21
C ARG A 341 12.85 1.87 -28.02
N GLY A 342 11.60 2.30 -28.03
CA GLY A 342 10.56 1.67 -28.85
C GLY A 342 9.96 0.38 -28.28
N LEU A 343 9.97 0.17 -26.95
CA LEU A 343 9.13 -0.88 -26.34
C LEU A 343 7.71 -0.79 -26.91
N ALA A 344 7.20 -1.89 -27.45
CA ALA A 344 5.91 -1.88 -28.14
C ALA A 344 4.73 -2.28 -27.25
N ALA A 345 5.00 -2.97 -26.14
CA ALA A 345 3.97 -3.60 -25.32
C ALA A 345 4.16 -3.31 -23.82
N PRO A 346 3.07 -3.03 -23.08
CA PRO A 346 3.07 -3.07 -21.63
C PRO A 346 3.57 -4.43 -21.13
N THR A 347 4.52 -4.42 -20.21
CA THR A 347 5.15 -5.62 -19.68
C THR A 347 5.08 -5.64 -18.15
N LEU A 348 4.44 -6.65 -17.57
CA LEU A 348 4.52 -6.89 -16.13
C LEU A 348 5.89 -7.44 -15.78
N VAL A 349 6.53 -6.84 -14.79
CA VAL A 349 7.82 -7.31 -14.27
C VAL A 349 7.58 -8.14 -13.01
N MET A 350 8.05 -9.38 -13.05
CA MET A 350 7.81 -10.43 -12.07
C MET A 350 9.13 -10.85 -11.44
N SER A 351 9.12 -11.05 -10.13
CA SER A 351 10.20 -11.70 -9.38
C SER A 351 9.63 -12.95 -8.69
N ASN A 352 10.30 -14.08 -8.88
CA ASN A 352 9.88 -15.34 -8.28
C ASN A 352 10.98 -15.87 -7.33
N VAL A 353 10.57 -16.38 -6.17
CA VAL A 353 11.46 -17.09 -5.26
C VAL A 353 11.58 -18.54 -5.75
N PHE A 354 12.62 -18.84 -6.52
CA PHE A 354 12.90 -20.20 -6.97
C PHE A 354 13.43 -21.03 -5.80
N ASN A 355 14.44 -20.50 -5.10
CA ASN A 355 15.02 -21.08 -3.90
C ASN A 355 15.31 -20.03 -2.82
N GLY A 356 14.87 -20.30 -1.59
CA GLY A 356 14.98 -19.37 -0.47
C GLY A 356 13.75 -19.41 0.43
N ASN A 357 13.76 -18.54 1.44
CA ASN A 357 12.62 -18.34 2.32
C ASN A 357 11.48 -17.65 1.57
N SER A 358 10.23 -17.97 1.89
CA SER A 358 9.06 -17.35 1.24
C SER A 358 8.93 -15.85 1.51
N ASP A 359 9.54 -15.36 2.59
CA ASP A 359 9.59 -13.98 3.07
C ASP A 359 10.97 -13.33 2.83
N CYS A 360 11.79 -13.90 1.95
CA CYS A 360 13.15 -13.44 1.71
C CYS A 360 13.21 -11.98 1.25
N GLY A 361 14.30 -11.30 1.60
CA GLY A 361 14.49 -9.89 1.26
C GLY A 361 15.21 -9.67 -0.06
N TYR A 362 14.74 -8.71 -0.86
CA TYR A 362 15.39 -8.22 -2.09
C TYR A 362 15.31 -6.69 -2.17
N LYS A 363 15.94 -6.09 -3.17
CA LYS A 363 15.75 -4.69 -3.54
C LYS A 363 15.18 -4.64 -4.95
N ILE A 364 14.22 -3.76 -5.19
CA ILE A 364 13.86 -3.36 -6.56
C ILE A 364 14.85 -2.27 -6.96
N ILE A 365 15.46 -2.44 -8.14
CA ILE A 365 16.47 -1.53 -8.70
C ILE A 365 15.89 -0.90 -9.96
N ILE A 366 15.98 0.42 -10.08
CA ILE A 366 15.46 1.17 -11.22
C ILE A 366 16.53 2.19 -11.62
N GLY A 367 16.97 2.18 -12.86
CA GLY A 367 17.89 3.19 -13.38
C GLY A 367 17.71 3.46 -14.87
N LYS A 368 18.39 4.52 -15.33
CA LYS A 368 18.48 4.83 -16.76
C LYS A 368 19.31 3.76 -17.45
N GLY A 369 18.81 3.27 -18.58
CA GLY A 369 19.54 2.31 -19.39
C GLY A 369 20.63 3.00 -20.22
N ASP A 370 21.79 2.36 -20.29
CA ASP A 370 22.91 2.76 -21.16
C ASP A 370 23.06 1.79 -22.33
N ALA A 371 24.06 1.99 -23.20
CA ALA A 371 24.43 0.94 -24.16
C ALA A 371 24.85 -0.33 -23.40
N VAL A 372 24.16 -1.45 -23.66
CA VAL A 372 24.44 -2.73 -23.00
C VAL A 372 25.44 -3.56 -23.81
N SER A 373 26.19 -4.39 -23.11
CA SER A 373 27.06 -5.41 -23.71
C SER A 373 27.00 -6.68 -22.84
N TYR A 374 27.72 -7.73 -23.24
CA TYR A 374 27.78 -8.96 -22.45
C TYR A 374 28.29 -8.72 -21.02
N ASP A 375 29.27 -7.81 -20.86
CA ASP A 375 29.92 -7.53 -19.57
C ASP A 375 29.32 -6.32 -18.83
N TYR A 376 28.28 -5.68 -19.38
CA TYR A 376 27.78 -4.41 -18.85
C TYR A 376 26.29 -4.20 -19.10
N MET A 377 25.56 -3.85 -18.03
CA MET A 377 24.12 -3.59 -18.09
C MET A 377 23.74 -2.15 -17.77
N MET A 378 24.24 -1.59 -16.67
CA MET A 378 23.83 -0.25 -16.20
C MET A 378 24.95 0.41 -15.41
N ASN A 379 25.16 1.70 -15.63
CA ASN A 379 26.03 2.50 -14.79
C ASN A 379 25.40 2.65 -13.40
N PRO A 380 26.07 2.31 -12.29
CA PRO A 380 25.53 2.54 -10.95
C PRO A 380 25.19 4.01 -10.68
N ASN A 381 25.86 4.96 -11.33
CA ASN A 381 25.56 6.40 -11.22
C ASN A 381 24.24 6.80 -11.91
N ASN A 382 23.68 5.93 -12.75
CA ASN A 382 22.41 6.12 -13.45
C ASN A 382 21.22 5.52 -12.69
N LEU A 383 21.43 5.04 -11.46
CA LEU A 383 20.37 4.57 -10.58
C LEU A 383 19.40 5.72 -10.26
N PHE A 384 18.12 5.51 -10.56
CA PHE A 384 17.05 6.39 -10.08
C PHE A 384 16.74 6.08 -8.62
N ALA A 385 16.35 4.83 -8.36
CA ALA A 385 15.84 4.40 -7.08
C ALA A 385 16.24 2.97 -6.78
N GLU A 386 16.49 2.71 -5.50
CA GLU A 386 16.47 1.37 -4.94
C GLU A 386 15.48 1.31 -3.77
N ALA A 387 14.72 0.22 -3.69
CA ALA A 387 13.76 0.03 -2.61
C ALA A 387 13.88 -1.37 -2.01
N ARG A 388 14.25 -1.43 -0.72
CA ARG A 388 14.33 -2.67 0.03
C ARG A 388 12.92 -3.21 0.29
N CYS A 389 12.71 -4.48 -0.06
CA CYS A 389 11.44 -5.17 0.03
C CYS A 389 11.63 -6.57 0.65
N GLN A 390 10.53 -7.13 1.13
CA GLN A 390 10.41 -8.55 1.44
C GLN A 390 9.43 -9.18 0.46
N SER A 391 9.70 -10.42 0.10
CA SER A 391 8.78 -11.20 -0.71
C SER A 391 7.52 -11.49 0.10
N VAL A 392 6.37 -11.21 -0.48
CA VAL A 392 5.06 -11.45 0.18
C VAL A 392 4.55 -12.84 -0.17
N GLN A 393 4.94 -13.35 -1.34
CA GLN A 393 4.56 -14.65 -1.90
C GLN A 393 5.69 -15.15 -2.80
N LYS A 394 5.66 -16.43 -3.19
CA LYS A 394 6.66 -16.97 -4.14
C LYS A 394 6.70 -16.22 -5.47
N GLN A 395 5.60 -15.61 -5.91
CA GLN A 395 5.59 -14.71 -7.07
C GLN A 395 5.22 -13.31 -6.63
N THR A 396 5.97 -12.32 -7.10
CA THR A 396 5.73 -10.92 -6.80
C THR A 396 5.81 -10.08 -8.07
N ILE A 397 4.81 -9.24 -8.30
CA ILE A 397 4.87 -8.18 -9.31
C ILE A 397 5.64 -7.02 -8.71
N VAL A 398 6.80 -6.71 -9.28
CA VAL A 398 7.69 -5.61 -8.85
C VAL A 398 7.43 -4.32 -9.62
N GLY A 399 6.67 -4.40 -10.72
CA GLY A 399 6.29 -3.22 -11.48
C GLY A 399 5.75 -3.55 -12.85
N MET A 400 5.61 -2.50 -13.65
CA MET A 400 5.15 -2.59 -15.04
C MET A 400 5.92 -1.61 -15.91
N LEU A 401 6.51 -2.12 -16.99
CA LEU A 401 7.06 -1.30 -18.06
C LEU A 401 5.93 -0.89 -18.99
N LEU A 402 5.86 0.40 -19.31
CA LEU A 402 4.85 1.00 -20.17
C LEU A 402 5.53 1.76 -21.31
N PRO A 403 5.07 1.57 -22.56
CA PRO A 403 5.48 2.42 -23.66
C PRO A 403 4.85 3.81 -23.52
N LYS A 404 5.65 4.88 -23.59
CA LYS A 404 5.18 6.28 -23.52
C LYS A 404 5.89 7.16 -24.56
N ASN A 405 5.35 7.16 -25.77
CA ASN A 405 5.90 7.89 -26.92
C ASN A 405 7.40 7.59 -27.12
N GLU A 406 8.25 8.61 -27.07
CA GLU A 406 9.71 8.50 -27.24
C GLU A 406 10.44 8.01 -25.97
N LYS A 407 9.75 7.94 -24.82
CA LYS A 407 10.31 7.49 -23.54
C LYS A 407 9.73 6.14 -23.10
N GLN A 408 10.51 5.44 -22.30
CA GLN A 408 10.08 4.31 -21.50
C GLN A 408 9.62 4.79 -20.14
N CYS A 409 8.63 4.09 -19.58
CA CYS A 409 8.11 4.34 -18.25
C CYS A 409 8.11 3.04 -17.45
N PHE A 410 8.63 3.08 -16.22
CA PHE A 410 8.45 2.00 -15.27
C PHE A 410 7.55 2.48 -14.12
N VAL A 411 6.45 1.77 -13.90
CA VAL A 411 5.57 1.99 -12.75
C VAL A 411 5.99 1.04 -11.63
N LEU A 412 6.43 1.60 -10.51
CA LEU A 412 6.85 0.84 -9.34
C LEU A 412 5.63 0.26 -8.61
N LEU A 413 5.61 -1.06 -8.48
CA LEU A 413 4.61 -1.82 -7.74
C LEU A 413 5.33 -2.76 -6.76
N ASN A 414 4.62 -3.35 -5.80
CA ASN A 414 5.19 -4.47 -5.04
C ASN A 414 4.08 -5.33 -4.45
N PHE A 415 3.62 -6.33 -5.22
CA PHE A 415 2.45 -7.09 -4.84
C PHE A 415 2.54 -8.58 -5.19
N GLY A 416 2.27 -9.47 -4.24
CA GLY A 416 2.26 -10.93 -4.48
C GLY A 416 1.27 -11.35 -5.58
N ALA A 417 1.66 -12.25 -6.48
CA ALA A 417 0.88 -12.64 -7.65
C ALA A 417 0.49 -14.13 -7.69
N GLY A 418 0.95 -14.92 -6.71
CA GLY A 418 0.71 -16.36 -6.67
C GLY A 418 1.82 -17.13 -5.96
N HIS A 419 1.70 -18.46 -6.00
CA HIS A 419 2.60 -19.40 -5.33
C HIS A 419 3.44 -20.25 -6.29
N SER A 420 3.32 -20.02 -7.60
CA SER A 420 4.05 -20.81 -8.60
C SER A 420 5.52 -20.41 -8.64
N HIS A 421 6.43 -21.35 -8.92
CA HIS A 421 7.84 -21.01 -9.14
C HIS A 421 8.07 -20.33 -10.49
N VAL A 422 7.15 -20.53 -11.45
CA VAL A 422 7.26 -19.97 -12.82
C VAL A 422 6.03 -19.13 -13.13
N SER A 423 6.26 -17.94 -13.70
CA SER A 423 5.20 -17.07 -14.20
C SER A 423 4.70 -17.59 -15.57
N GLY A 424 3.39 -17.51 -15.84
CA GLY A 424 2.78 -18.07 -17.05
C GLY A 424 1.58 -17.27 -17.56
N ASN A 425 1.21 -17.46 -18.84
CA ASN A 425 0.15 -16.74 -19.54
C ASN A 425 -1.18 -17.51 -19.54
N THR A 426 -1.88 -17.52 -18.40
CA THR A 426 -3.28 -17.96 -18.30
C THR A 426 -4.26 -16.83 -18.62
N GLU A 427 -5.52 -17.15 -18.95
CA GLU A 427 -6.56 -16.13 -19.16
C GLU A 427 -6.74 -15.21 -17.93
N VAL A 428 -6.68 -15.80 -16.72
CA VAL A 428 -6.75 -15.06 -15.45
C VAL A 428 -5.57 -14.09 -15.29
N SER A 429 -4.36 -14.51 -15.68
CA SER A 429 -3.20 -13.62 -15.63
C SER A 429 -3.28 -12.51 -16.69
N VAL A 430 -3.83 -12.78 -17.88
CA VAL A 430 -4.06 -11.74 -18.90
C VAL A 430 -5.08 -10.70 -18.42
N MET A 431 -6.19 -11.12 -17.82
CA MET A 431 -7.16 -10.20 -17.23
C MET A 431 -6.57 -9.40 -16.06
N ALA A 432 -5.69 -10.02 -15.26
CA ALA A 432 -4.98 -9.33 -14.19
C ALA A 432 -3.99 -8.29 -14.73
N THR A 433 -3.24 -8.62 -15.78
CA THR A 433 -2.38 -7.68 -16.51
C THR A 433 -3.18 -6.51 -17.07
N ASN A 434 -4.33 -6.78 -17.70
CA ASN A 434 -5.17 -5.72 -18.26
C ASN A 434 -5.72 -4.78 -17.17
N ALA A 435 -6.18 -5.32 -16.04
CA ALA A 435 -6.66 -4.49 -14.94
C ALA A 435 -5.56 -3.62 -14.31
N LEU A 436 -4.36 -4.20 -14.13
CA LEU A 436 -3.20 -3.45 -13.64
C LEU A 436 -2.77 -2.39 -14.65
N TYR A 437 -2.78 -2.72 -15.94
CA TYR A 437 -2.53 -1.75 -17.01
C TYR A 437 -3.53 -0.60 -16.93
N GLN A 438 -4.84 -0.86 -16.93
CA GLN A 438 -5.86 0.19 -16.82
C GLN A 438 -5.71 1.04 -15.55
N GLN A 439 -5.35 0.42 -14.41
CA GLN A 439 -5.17 1.12 -13.15
C GLN A 439 -3.96 2.06 -13.15
N TRP A 440 -2.87 1.66 -13.80
CA TRP A 440 -1.55 2.28 -13.64
C TRP A 440 -1.01 2.93 -14.92
N TYR A 441 -1.76 2.90 -16.02
CA TYR A 441 -1.36 3.51 -17.28
C TYR A 441 -1.22 5.04 -17.16
N GLU A 442 -2.23 5.67 -16.54
CA GLU A 442 -2.27 7.11 -16.23
C GLU A 442 -3.05 7.36 -14.93
N PRO A 443 -2.47 7.04 -13.76
CA PRO A 443 -3.07 7.41 -12.48
C PRO A 443 -2.86 8.90 -12.18
N VAL A 444 -3.68 9.48 -11.30
CA VAL A 444 -3.38 10.80 -10.70
C VAL A 444 -2.04 10.73 -9.98
N SER A 445 -1.11 11.60 -10.37
CA SER A 445 0.16 11.73 -9.66
C SER A 445 0.02 12.69 -8.47
N PHE A 446 0.84 12.45 -7.46
CA PHE A 446 1.01 13.37 -6.35
C PHE A 446 1.51 14.74 -6.84
N ASN A 447 2.44 14.76 -7.80
CA ASN A 447 2.96 15.99 -8.40
C ASN A 447 1.83 16.86 -8.97
N HIS A 448 0.92 16.25 -9.74
CA HIS A 448 -0.22 16.95 -10.32
C HIS A 448 -1.16 17.50 -9.25
N LEU A 449 -1.47 16.70 -8.22
CA LEU A 449 -2.31 17.18 -7.11
C LEU A 449 -1.68 18.39 -6.41
N ILE A 450 -0.37 18.36 -6.13
CA ILE A 450 0.33 19.47 -5.46
C ILE A 450 0.25 20.77 -6.28
N GLN A 451 0.38 20.67 -7.61
CA GLN A 451 0.18 21.82 -8.51
C GLN A 451 -1.26 22.33 -8.46
N GLU A 452 -2.25 21.42 -8.49
CA GLU A 452 -3.68 21.78 -8.38
C GLU A 452 -4.00 22.51 -7.06
N LEU A 453 -3.27 22.21 -5.99
CA LEU A 453 -3.39 22.87 -4.68
C LEU A 453 -2.65 24.23 -4.60
N GLY A 454 -2.08 24.71 -5.71
CA GLY A 454 -1.51 26.05 -5.83
C GLY A 454 0.00 26.15 -5.57
N ALA A 455 0.70 25.03 -5.43
CA ALA A 455 2.15 25.03 -5.21
C ALA A 455 2.94 25.51 -6.44
N GLU A 456 4.05 26.18 -6.19
CA GLU A 456 5.07 26.51 -7.20
C GLU A 456 6.06 25.34 -7.31
N ILE A 457 6.26 24.80 -8.52
CA ILE A 457 7.26 23.75 -8.74
C ILE A 457 8.57 24.40 -9.18
N VAL A 458 9.63 24.18 -8.39
CA VAL A 458 10.95 24.74 -8.65
C VAL A 458 11.90 23.70 -9.25
N PRO A 459 12.81 24.10 -10.16
CA PRO A 459 13.74 23.18 -10.82
C PRO A 459 14.94 22.79 -9.95
N HIS A 460 15.20 23.53 -8.87
CA HIS A 460 16.35 23.35 -7.99
C HIS A 460 15.90 23.11 -6.56
N ARG A 461 16.45 22.06 -5.94
CA ARG A 461 16.11 21.65 -4.57
C ARG A 461 16.47 22.71 -3.52
N GLU A 462 17.47 23.55 -3.81
CA GLU A 462 17.94 24.61 -2.92
C GLU A 462 16.90 25.75 -2.77
N GLU A 463 15.94 25.84 -3.70
CA GLU A 463 14.88 26.85 -3.71
C GLU A 463 13.57 26.35 -3.09
N ALA A 464 13.49 25.04 -2.76
CA ALA A 464 12.26 24.40 -2.34
C ALA A 464 12.03 24.48 -0.82
N ASP A 465 10.79 24.73 -0.42
CA ASP A 465 10.34 24.52 0.96
C ASP A 465 10.19 23.01 1.26
N PHE A 466 9.80 22.24 0.23
CA PHE A 466 9.59 20.80 0.31
C PHE A 466 10.40 20.07 -0.78
N ASP A 467 11.35 19.25 -0.35
CA ASP A 467 12.28 18.51 -1.21
C ASP A 467 11.87 17.03 -1.30
N PHE A 468 11.41 16.60 -2.47
CA PHE A 468 11.04 15.20 -2.75
C PHE A 468 12.15 14.41 -3.46
N SER A 469 13.42 14.81 -3.30
CA SER A 469 14.56 14.01 -3.77
C SER A 469 14.52 12.59 -3.20
N LEU A 470 14.70 11.59 -4.07
CA LEU A 470 14.56 10.17 -3.73
C LEU A 470 15.46 9.73 -2.55
N ASP A 471 16.64 10.34 -2.40
CA ASP A 471 17.60 10.07 -1.32
C ASP A 471 17.20 10.66 0.04
N LYS A 472 16.26 11.61 0.06
CA LYS A 472 15.71 12.25 1.27
C LYS A 472 14.32 11.78 1.64
N LEU A 473 13.63 11.05 0.77
CA LEU A 473 12.26 10.61 1.04
C LEU A 473 12.18 9.74 2.29
N GLU A 474 11.24 10.10 3.15
CA GLU A 474 10.71 9.29 4.24
C GLU A 474 9.23 9.02 3.95
N LYS A 475 8.65 8.00 4.58
CA LYS A 475 7.23 7.66 4.36
C LYS A 475 6.31 8.83 4.72
N ASP A 476 6.69 9.61 5.72
CA ASP A 476 5.92 10.77 6.16
C ASP A 476 6.11 12.01 5.28
N SER A 477 7.10 12.07 4.38
CA SER A 477 7.35 13.21 3.48
C SER A 477 6.11 13.60 2.67
N PHE A 478 5.32 12.60 2.23
CA PHE A 478 4.10 12.83 1.47
C PHE A 478 2.88 13.19 2.34
N THR A 479 2.96 12.93 3.64
CA THR A 479 1.81 12.97 4.54
C THR A 479 1.87 14.15 5.50
N GLY A 480 3.08 14.53 5.90
CA GLY A 480 3.33 15.58 6.88
C GLY A 480 2.92 16.97 6.41
N ILE A 481 2.71 17.16 5.10
CA ILE A 481 2.29 18.42 4.49
C ILE A 481 0.77 18.64 4.51
N PHE A 482 -0.04 17.61 4.77
CA PHE A 482 -1.51 17.68 4.82
C PHE A 482 -2.02 17.63 6.26
N LYS A 483 -1.63 18.63 7.05
CA LYS A 483 -2.03 18.77 8.45
C LYS A 483 -3.12 19.82 8.62
#